data_AF-A0A3B8ZFG6-F1
#
_entry.id   AF-A0A3B8ZFG6-F1
#
_cell.length_a   1.000
_cell.length_b   1.000
_cell.length_c   1.000
_cell.angle_alpha   90.00
_cell.angle_beta   90.00
_cell.angle_gamma   90.00
#
_symmetry.space_group_name_H-M   'P 1'
#
loop_
_entity.id
_entity.type
_entity.pdbx_description
1 polymer ?
#
loop_
_entity_poly.entity_id
_entity_poly.type
_entity_poly.pdbx_seq_one_letter_code
_entity_poly.pdbx_strand_id
1 'polypeptide(L)'
;MGSVTETVKTFNSAVRTVTLIVFVVMFGVAGFWTYDRYTANERALQQSQSELAETQKQLVSLKSDLELTKADLAEKIVLIEKLETSLKLLKTDQRLARLNVLRLEKGDSDQVLSSHLEFVELSPQGEPLSPPKQFTLPGDLVYVDNWVIKFDDHYIEQADIERGTSLVLFRRIFSEQQQPSEGVSLDEVGMRPQAYARGGRLSEFEKNVWNEFWEFASQPKKAAEMGIRAANGEAISIQVREGMSYELRLRSSGGLSFTPIENDPPNHPAAKASFDN
;
A
#
# COMPACT_ATOMS: atom_id res chain seq x y z
N MET A 1 122.69 -28.05 -12.86
CA MET A 1 121.48 -28.40 -12.09
C MET A 1 120.69 -27.12 -11.84
N GLY A 2 119.71 -26.77 -12.68
CA GLY A 2 119.02 -25.47 -12.57
C GLY A 2 117.58 -25.39 -13.13
N SER A 3 117.08 -26.42 -13.83
CA SER A 3 115.76 -26.39 -14.49
C SER A 3 114.64 -27.12 -13.71
N VAL A 4 114.99 -27.96 -12.73
CA VAL A 4 114.00 -28.74 -11.97
C VAL A 4 113.36 -27.93 -10.84
N THR A 5 114.07 -26.95 -10.26
CA THR A 5 113.56 -26.10 -9.18
C THR A 5 112.63 -24.99 -9.67
N GLU A 6 112.76 -24.54 -10.93
CA GLU A 6 111.86 -23.55 -11.54
C GLU A 6 110.54 -24.17 -11.99
N THR A 7 110.59 -25.35 -12.64
CA THR A 7 109.39 -26.06 -13.14
C THR A 7 108.45 -26.49 -12.00
N VAL A 8 109.00 -26.95 -10.87
CA VAL A 8 108.21 -27.31 -9.67
C VAL A 8 107.57 -26.07 -9.02
N LYS A 9 108.26 -24.92 -9.01
CA LYS A 9 107.70 -23.66 -8.50
C LYS A 9 106.61 -23.11 -9.42
N THR A 10 106.80 -23.17 -10.74
CA THR A 10 105.81 -22.72 -11.73
C THR A 10 104.58 -23.62 -11.73
N PHE A 11 104.74 -24.94 -11.61
CA PHE A 11 103.63 -25.89 -11.48
C PHE A 11 102.86 -25.69 -10.16
N ASN A 12 103.55 -25.53 -9.03
CA ASN A 12 102.88 -25.25 -7.75
C ASN A 12 102.13 -23.90 -7.79
N SER A 13 102.70 -22.89 -8.45
CA SER A 13 102.02 -21.61 -8.68
C SER A 13 100.81 -21.75 -9.60
N ALA A 14 100.88 -22.56 -10.66
CA ALA A 14 99.76 -22.82 -11.56
C ALA A 14 98.63 -23.59 -10.88
N VAL A 15 98.96 -24.66 -10.13
CA VAL A 15 97.99 -25.41 -9.32
C VAL A 15 97.35 -24.49 -8.29
N ARG A 16 98.13 -23.68 -7.56
CA ARG A 16 97.59 -22.72 -6.60
C ARG A 16 96.65 -21.70 -7.25
N THR A 17 96.98 -21.22 -8.45
CA THR A 17 96.17 -20.24 -9.19
C THR A 17 94.86 -20.86 -9.67
N VAL A 18 94.90 -22.08 -10.22
CA VAL A 18 93.69 -22.81 -10.65
C VAL A 18 92.81 -23.16 -9.45
N THR A 19 93.39 -23.62 -8.34
CA THR A 19 92.65 -23.88 -7.10
C THR A 19 91.98 -22.60 -6.57
N LEU A 20 92.68 -21.46 -6.59
CA LEU A 20 92.10 -20.18 -6.22
C LEU A 20 90.94 -19.79 -7.13
N ILE A 21 91.07 -19.96 -8.44
CA ILE A 21 90.00 -19.66 -9.39
C ILE A 21 88.79 -20.56 -9.14
N VAL A 22 89.00 -21.87 -8.94
CA VAL A 22 87.91 -22.82 -8.63
C VAL A 22 87.21 -22.43 -7.33
N PHE A 23 87.96 -22.05 -6.28
CA PHE A 23 87.36 -21.56 -5.05
C PHE A 23 86.57 -20.27 -5.26
N VAL A 24 87.11 -19.29 -5.99
CA VAL A 24 86.41 -18.03 -6.28
C VAL A 24 85.14 -18.26 -7.09
N VAL A 25 85.17 -19.14 -8.10
CA VAL A 25 83.99 -19.51 -8.89
C VAL A 25 82.98 -20.26 -8.03
N MET A 26 83.42 -21.22 -7.21
CA MET A 26 82.54 -21.97 -6.31
C MET A 26 81.87 -21.06 -5.28
N PHE A 27 82.63 -20.17 -4.62
CA PHE A 27 82.10 -19.19 -3.67
C PHE A 27 81.23 -18.14 -4.36
N GLY A 28 81.56 -17.74 -5.59
CA GLY A 28 80.74 -16.84 -6.40
C GLY A 28 79.39 -17.46 -6.78
N VAL A 29 79.38 -18.72 -7.23
CA VAL A 29 78.14 -19.46 -7.55
C VAL A 29 77.32 -19.74 -6.30
N ALA A 30 77.95 -20.18 -5.21
CA ALA A 30 77.26 -20.41 -3.93
C ALA A 30 76.71 -19.11 -3.33
N GLY A 31 77.47 -18.01 -3.43
CA GLY A 31 77.04 -16.67 -3.03
C GLY A 31 75.86 -16.15 -3.86
N PHE A 32 75.90 -16.35 -5.19
CA PHE A 32 74.80 -15.99 -6.07
C PHE A 32 73.54 -16.82 -5.79
N TRP A 33 73.69 -18.14 -5.60
CA TRP A 33 72.58 -19.05 -5.33
C TRP A 33 71.91 -18.80 -3.97
N THR A 34 72.71 -18.48 -2.94
CA THR A 34 72.18 -18.10 -1.62
C THR A 34 71.51 -16.73 -1.63
N TYR A 35 72.09 -15.75 -2.34
CA TYR A 35 71.50 -14.43 -2.51
C TYR A 35 70.17 -14.47 -3.28
N ASP A 36 70.12 -15.22 -4.40
CA ASP A 36 68.92 -15.36 -5.22
C ASP A 36 67.78 -16.04 -4.44
N ARG A 37 68.07 -17.12 -3.70
CA ARG A 37 67.07 -17.80 -2.86
C ARG A 37 66.58 -16.95 -1.69
N TYR A 38 67.47 -16.19 -1.06
CA TYR A 38 67.12 -15.30 0.06
C TYR A 38 66.26 -14.13 -0.42
N THR A 39 66.67 -13.45 -1.50
CA THR A 39 65.91 -12.33 -2.07
C THR A 39 64.61 -12.76 -2.76
N ALA A 40 64.55 -13.98 -3.32
CA ALA A 40 63.29 -14.55 -3.83
C ALA A 40 62.25 -14.77 -2.72
N ASN A 41 62.68 -15.24 -1.54
CA ASN A 41 61.80 -15.40 -0.39
C ASN A 41 61.32 -14.05 0.16
N GLU A 42 62.20 -13.04 0.21
CA GLU A 42 61.80 -11.69 0.63
C GLU A 42 60.79 -11.07 -0.33
N ARG A 43 60.97 -11.23 -1.66
CA ARG A 43 60.00 -10.78 -2.67
C ARG A 43 58.67 -11.51 -2.53
N ALA A 44 58.69 -12.83 -2.34
CA ALA A 44 57.46 -13.62 -2.14
C ALA A 44 56.72 -13.22 -0.85
N LEU A 45 57.47 -12.94 0.24
CA LEU A 45 56.90 -12.46 1.49
C LEU A 45 56.30 -11.06 1.34
N GLN A 46 57.00 -10.14 0.66
CA GLN A 46 56.50 -8.80 0.35
C GLN A 46 55.24 -8.84 -0.53
N GLN A 47 55.23 -9.71 -1.56
CA GLN A 47 54.06 -9.93 -2.40
C GLN A 47 52.87 -10.43 -1.59
N SER A 48 53.07 -11.48 -0.77
CA SER A 48 52.03 -12.00 0.11
C SER A 48 51.53 -10.95 1.11
N GLN A 49 52.43 -10.16 1.71
CA GLN A 49 52.04 -9.06 2.59
C GLN A 49 51.25 -7.97 1.85
N SER A 50 51.64 -7.63 0.62
CA SER A 50 50.92 -6.64 -0.20
C SER A 50 49.53 -7.13 -0.60
N GLU A 51 49.39 -8.40 -0.97
CA GLU A 51 48.12 -9.04 -1.32
C GLU A 51 47.19 -9.13 -0.09
N LEU A 52 47.73 -9.48 1.07
CA LEU A 52 46.98 -9.46 2.33
C LEU A 52 46.52 -8.05 2.70
N ALA A 53 47.38 -7.04 2.51
CA ALA A 53 47.03 -5.65 2.77
C ALA A 53 45.95 -5.14 1.81
N GLU A 54 46.02 -5.52 0.53
CA GLU A 54 44.99 -5.19 -0.46
C GLU A 54 43.66 -5.89 -0.16
N THR A 55 43.70 -7.18 0.14
CA THR A 55 42.52 -7.96 0.54
C THR A 55 41.88 -7.38 1.80
N GLN A 56 42.68 -6.98 2.80
CA GLN A 56 42.18 -6.31 4.00
C GLN A 56 41.50 -4.98 3.67
N LYS A 57 42.08 -4.17 2.77
CA LYS A 57 41.45 -2.93 2.30
C LYS A 57 40.11 -3.21 1.61
N GLN A 58 40.05 -4.20 0.72
CA GLN A 58 38.81 -4.63 0.06
C GLN A 58 37.77 -5.14 1.06
N LEU A 59 38.17 -5.89 2.08
CA LEU A 59 37.26 -6.34 3.14
C LEU A 59 36.74 -5.16 3.97
N VAL A 60 37.56 -4.16 4.25
CA VAL A 60 37.13 -2.94 4.95
C VAL A 60 36.15 -2.14 4.09
N SER A 61 36.43 -1.95 2.79
CA SER A 61 35.52 -1.24 1.90
C SER A 61 34.20 -2.00 1.73
N LEU A 62 34.24 -3.31 1.48
CA LEU A 62 33.04 -4.14 1.35
C LEU A 62 32.21 -4.16 2.63
N LYS A 63 32.85 -4.19 3.81
CA LYS A 63 32.14 -4.05 5.08
C LYS A 63 31.46 -2.68 5.19
N SER A 64 32.14 -1.61 4.81
CA SER A 64 31.55 -0.27 4.79
C SER A 64 30.33 -0.20 3.87
N ASP A 65 30.45 -0.72 2.65
CA ASP A 65 29.37 -0.74 1.67
C ASP A 65 28.18 -1.58 2.16
N LEU A 66 28.46 -2.71 2.82
CA LEU A 66 27.44 -3.57 3.41
C LEU A 66 26.69 -2.85 4.54
N GLU A 67 27.39 -2.11 5.40
CA GLU A 67 26.74 -1.32 6.46
C GLU A 67 25.90 -0.16 5.89
N LEU A 68 26.37 0.53 4.84
CA LEU A 68 25.59 1.53 4.13
C LEU A 68 24.34 0.92 3.49
N THR A 69 24.48 -0.23 2.83
CA THR A 69 23.37 -0.95 2.19
C THR A 69 22.35 -1.42 3.23
N LYS A 70 22.80 -1.89 4.40
CA LYS A 70 21.91 -2.24 5.51
C LYS A 70 21.12 -1.05 6.02
N ALA A 71 21.77 0.12 6.15
CA ALA A 71 21.10 1.34 6.58
C ALA A 71 20.02 1.78 5.58
N ASP A 72 20.36 1.80 4.29
CA ASP A 72 19.41 2.11 3.20
C ASP A 72 18.25 1.09 3.14
N LEU A 73 18.56 -0.20 3.31
CA LEU A 73 17.53 -1.24 3.38
C LEU A 73 16.58 -1.04 4.57
N ALA A 74 17.12 -0.69 5.75
CA ALA A 74 16.30 -0.42 6.92
C ALA A 74 15.37 0.80 6.70
N GLU A 75 15.86 1.87 6.09
CA GLU A 75 15.06 3.04 5.73
C GLU A 75 13.94 2.68 4.74
N LYS A 76 14.25 1.91 3.69
CA LYS A 76 13.27 1.44 2.71
C LYS A 76 12.20 0.55 3.32
N ILE A 77 12.56 -0.33 4.26
CA ILE A 77 11.60 -1.18 4.98
C ILE A 77 10.59 -0.32 5.73
N VAL A 78 11.06 0.69 6.47
CA VAL A 78 10.18 1.63 7.20
C VAL A 78 9.27 2.39 6.24
N LEU A 79 9.79 2.84 5.10
CA LEU A 79 9.00 3.52 4.08
C LEU A 79 7.92 2.60 3.49
N ILE A 80 8.27 1.34 3.18
CA ILE A 80 7.31 0.35 2.66
C ILE A 80 6.19 0.13 3.68
N GLU A 81 6.52 -0.08 4.95
CA GLU A 81 5.52 -0.28 6.01
C GLU A 81 4.57 0.92 6.13
N LYS A 82 5.10 2.15 6.04
CA LYS A 82 4.30 3.37 6.01
C LYS A 82 3.36 3.43 4.80
N LEU A 83 3.87 3.11 3.61
CA LEU A 83 3.08 3.11 2.38
C LEU A 83 2.00 2.03 2.39
N GLU A 84 2.31 0.83 2.87
CA GLU A 84 1.34 -0.26 3.03
C GLU A 84 0.21 0.14 3.99
N THR A 85 0.55 0.79 5.10
CA THR A 85 -0.44 1.33 6.05
C THR A 85 -1.32 2.38 5.40
N SER A 86 -0.71 3.34 4.70
CA SER A 86 -1.40 4.41 3.96
C SER A 86 -2.37 3.84 2.93
N LEU A 87 -1.91 2.86 2.13
CA LEU A 87 -2.74 2.15 1.16
C LEU A 87 -3.89 1.38 1.81
N LYS A 88 -3.66 0.75 2.96
CA LYS A 88 -4.71 0.05 3.70
C LYS A 88 -5.81 1.01 4.16
N LEU A 89 -5.44 2.18 4.67
CA LEU A 89 -6.40 3.22 5.08
C LEU A 89 -7.21 3.72 3.87
N LEU A 90 -6.54 4.08 2.76
CA LEU A 90 -7.21 4.50 1.52
C LEU A 90 -8.17 3.44 0.95
N LYS A 91 -7.83 2.16 1.12
CA LYS A 91 -8.63 1.03 0.63
C LYS A 91 -9.72 0.55 1.58
N THR A 92 -9.82 1.12 2.78
CA THR A 92 -10.83 0.71 3.76
C THR A 92 -12.22 1.10 3.27
N ASP A 93 -13.13 0.13 3.23
CA ASP A 93 -14.53 0.30 2.84
C ASP A 93 -15.41 0.30 4.09
N GLN A 94 -16.31 1.27 4.19
CA GLN A 94 -17.28 1.40 5.28
C GLN A 94 -18.66 1.01 4.77
N ARG A 95 -19.37 0.16 5.53
CA ARG A 95 -20.76 -0.20 5.25
C ARG A 95 -21.68 0.87 5.81
N LEU A 96 -22.43 1.55 4.94
CA LEU A 96 -23.23 2.70 5.35
C LEU A 96 -24.72 2.43 5.29
N ALA A 97 -25.17 1.57 4.38
CA ALA A 97 -26.56 1.20 4.27
C ALA A 97 -26.74 -0.18 3.65
N ARG A 98 -27.95 -0.71 3.75
CA ARG A 98 -28.39 -1.94 3.11
C ARG A 98 -29.69 -1.69 2.35
N LEU A 99 -29.73 -2.23 1.13
CA LEU A 99 -30.92 -2.30 0.28
C LEU A 99 -31.34 -3.77 0.16
N ASN A 100 -32.47 -4.14 0.76
CA ASN A 100 -33.03 -5.48 0.66
C ASN A 100 -34.10 -5.52 -0.44
N VAL A 101 -34.07 -6.55 -1.28
CA VAL A 101 -35.10 -6.78 -2.30
C VAL A 101 -36.13 -7.75 -1.74
N LEU A 102 -37.28 -7.22 -1.35
CA LEU A 102 -38.32 -8.00 -0.69
C LEU A 102 -39.11 -8.85 -1.69
N ARG A 103 -39.48 -8.25 -2.83
CA ARG A 103 -40.26 -8.90 -3.89
C ARG A 103 -40.13 -8.14 -5.19
N LEU A 104 -40.13 -8.85 -6.31
CA LEU A 104 -40.29 -8.27 -7.64
C LEU A 104 -41.64 -8.66 -8.23
N GLU A 105 -42.41 -7.70 -8.71
CA GLU A 105 -43.63 -7.97 -9.47
C GLU A 105 -43.29 -8.06 -10.95
N LYS A 106 -43.65 -9.18 -11.57
CA LYS A 106 -43.37 -9.45 -12.98
C LYS A 106 -44.66 -9.44 -13.78
N GLY A 107 -44.58 -8.91 -15.00
CA GLY A 107 -45.66 -8.96 -15.98
C GLY A 107 -45.64 -10.25 -16.80
N ASP A 108 -46.59 -10.37 -17.74
CA ASP A 108 -46.77 -11.55 -18.57
C ASP A 108 -45.55 -11.92 -19.45
N SER A 109 -44.68 -10.95 -19.73
CA SER A 109 -43.45 -11.11 -20.53
C SER A 109 -42.19 -11.39 -19.69
N ASP A 110 -42.33 -11.76 -18.41
CA ASP A 110 -41.23 -11.87 -17.42
C ASP A 110 -40.48 -10.53 -17.17
N GLN A 111 -41.00 -9.42 -17.70
CA GLN A 111 -40.50 -8.08 -17.40
C GLN A 111 -40.84 -7.68 -15.97
N VAL A 112 -39.89 -7.09 -15.25
CA VAL A 112 -40.15 -6.55 -13.91
C VAL A 112 -40.94 -5.26 -14.04
N LEU A 113 -42.16 -5.25 -13.51
CA LEU A 113 -43.05 -4.10 -13.49
C LEU A 113 -42.78 -3.22 -12.27
N SER A 114 -42.55 -3.84 -11.10
CA SER A 114 -42.27 -3.12 -9.87
C SER A 114 -41.33 -3.90 -8.96
N SER A 115 -40.56 -3.16 -8.15
CA SER A 115 -39.64 -3.68 -7.14
C SER A 115 -40.07 -3.18 -5.77
N HIS A 116 -40.38 -4.11 -4.86
CA HIS A 116 -40.62 -3.84 -3.45
C HIS A 116 -39.29 -3.93 -2.70
N LEU A 117 -38.86 -2.81 -2.14
CA LEU A 117 -37.52 -2.63 -1.61
C LEU A 117 -37.60 -2.13 -0.17
N GLU A 118 -36.54 -2.42 0.58
CA GLU A 118 -36.33 -1.91 1.92
C GLU A 118 -34.93 -1.32 2.03
N PHE A 119 -34.83 -0.09 2.53
CA PHE A 119 -33.56 0.60 2.76
C PHE A 119 -33.36 0.90 4.24
N VAL A 120 -32.14 0.66 4.72
CA VAL A 120 -31.76 0.97 6.11
C VAL A 120 -30.31 1.44 6.16
N GLU A 121 -30.05 2.55 6.85
CA GLU A 121 -28.68 2.97 7.19
C GLU A 121 -28.12 2.11 8.33
N LEU A 122 -26.82 1.85 8.28
CA LEU A 122 -26.11 0.98 9.19
C LEU A 122 -25.05 1.76 10.00
N SER A 123 -24.85 1.33 11.24
CA SER A 123 -23.73 1.76 12.06
C SER A 123 -22.42 1.15 11.54
N PRO A 124 -21.24 1.64 11.99
CA PRO A 124 -19.97 0.99 11.70
C PRO A 124 -19.91 -0.50 12.10
N GLN A 125 -20.69 -0.89 13.12
CA GLN A 125 -20.83 -2.26 13.60
C GLN A 125 -21.78 -3.10 12.73
N GLY A 126 -22.53 -2.47 11.81
CA GLY A 126 -23.49 -3.13 10.93
C GLY A 126 -24.91 -3.21 11.48
N GLU A 127 -25.21 -2.46 12.54
CA GLU A 127 -26.55 -2.42 13.15
C GLU A 127 -27.42 -1.35 12.48
N PRO A 128 -28.73 -1.59 12.27
CA PRO A 128 -29.68 -0.57 11.81
C PRO A 128 -29.65 0.68 12.69
N LEU A 129 -29.46 1.85 12.08
CA LEU A 129 -29.49 3.15 12.79
C LEU A 129 -30.91 3.72 12.91
N SER A 130 -31.78 3.35 11.96
CA SER A 130 -33.18 3.76 11.91
C SER A 130 -34.09 2.58 11.59
N PRO A 131 -35.41 2.71 11.81
CA PRO A 131 -36.38 1.80 11.22
C PRO A 131 -36.16 1.71 9.69
N PRO A 132 -36.25 0.51 9.11
CA PRO A 132 -36.14 0.35 7.66
C PRO A 132 -37.26 1.09 6.92
N LYS A 133 -36.91 1.72 5.80
CA LYS A 133 -37.85 2.40 4.91
C LYS A 133 -38.22 1.48 3.77
N GLN A 134 -39.50 1.12 3.69
CA GLN A 134 -40.02 0.29 2.61
C GLN A 134 -40.71 1.15 1.57
N PHE A 135 -40.52 0.80 0.29
CA PHE A 135 -41.11 1.52 -0.84
C PHE A 135 -41.15 0.62 -2.08
N THR A 136 -41.98 1.03 -3.03
CA THR A 136 -42.14 0.35 -4.32
C THR A 136 -41.66 1.29 -5.42
N LEU A 137 -40.77 0.80 -6.29
CA LEU A 137 -40.30 1.53 -7.47
C LEU A 137 -40.72 0.78 -8.74
N PRO A 138 -41.06 1.45 -9.84
CA PRO A 138 -41.32 0.79 -11.11
C PRO A 138 -40.01 0.25 -11.72
N GLY A 139 -40.01 -0.95 -12.30
CA GLY A 139 -38.80 -1.56 -12.88
C GLY A 139 -37.84 -2.18 -11.87
N ASP A 140 -36.66 -2.58 -12.34
CA ASP A 140 -35.62 -3.29 -11.57
C ASP A 140 -34.24 -2.61 -11.59
N LEU A 141 -34.06 -1.49 -12.28
CA LEU A 141 -32.80 -0.73 -12.28
C LEU A 141 -32.91 0.45 -11.31
N VAL A 142 -32.38 0.25 -10.10
CA VAL A 142 -32.49 1.20 -8.99
C VAL A 142 -31.27 2.11 -8.94
N TYR A 143 -31.49 3.40 -8.71
CA TYR A 143 -30.51 4.46 -8.53
C TYR A 143 -30.60 5.03 -7.12
N VAL A 144 -29.46 5.20 -6.45
CA VAL A 144 -29.35 5.92 -5.17
C VAL A 144 -28.58 7.21 -5.39
N ASP A 145 -29.31 8.33 -5.35
CA ASP A 145 -28.76 9.69 -5.40
C ASP A 145 -28.14 10.03 -4.06
N ASN A 146 -26.92 10.56 -4.11
CA ASN A 146 -26.16 10.91 -2.95
C ASN A 146 -25.30 12.15 -3.20
N TRP A 147 -24.94 12.82 -2.10
CA TRP A 147 -23.89 13.82 -2.09
C TRP A 147 -22.66 13.24 -1.42
N VAL A 148 -21.51 13.35 -2.07
CA VAL A 148 -20.25 12.85 -1.54
C VAL A 148 -19.23 13.98 -1.40
N ILE A 149 -18.52 13.97 -0.29
CA ILE A 149 -17.35 14.80 0.00
C ILE A 149 -16.14 13.90 0.07
N LYS A 150 -15.15 14.18 -0.77
CA LYS A 150 -13.89 13.47 -0.83
C LYS A 150 -12.83 14.40 -0.25
N PHE A 151 -12.10 13.91 0.74
CA PHE A 151 -10.97 14.63 1.33
C PHE A 151 -9.67 14.32 0.59
N ASP A 152 -8.67 15.17 0.78
CA ASP A 152 -7.31 14.91 0.31
C ASP A 152 -6.75 13.64 0.94
N ASP A 153 -6.04 12.84 0.12
CA ASP A 153 -5.56 11.52 0.51
C ASP A 153 -4.69 11.57 1.77
N HIS A 154 -3.91 12.65 1.97
CA HIS A 154 -3.05 12.81 3.15
C HIS A 154 -3.83 12.74 4.48
N TYR A 155 -5.09 13.19 4.52
CA TYR A 155 -5.91 13.11 5.74
C TYR A 155 -6.33 11.68 6.03
N ILE A 156 -6.61 10.91 4.97
CA ILE A 156 -6.95 9.48 5.06
C ILE A 156 -5.70 8.67 5.47
N GLU A 157 -4.55 8.94 4.86
CA GLU A 157 -3.27 8.31 5.17
C GLU A 157 -2.83 8.53 6.62
N GLN A 158 -3.21 9.65 7.23
CA GLN A 158 -2.91 10.00 8.61
C GLN A 158 -4.03 9.60 9.60
N ALA A 159 -5.10 8.97 9.12
CA ALA A 159 -6.29 8.64 9.91
C ALA A 159 -6.83 9.85 10.70
N ASP A 160 -6.93 11.01 10.03
CA ASP A 160 -7.49 12.24 10.59
C ASP A 160 -8.90 11.97 11.17
N ILE A 161 -9.20 12.57 12.32
CA ILE A 161 -10.43 12.26 13.07
C ILE A 161 -11.69 12.63 12.28
N GLU A 162 -11.66 13.74 11.54
CA GLU A 162 -12.82 14.27 10.81
C GLU A 162 -12.75 13.97 9.30
N ARG A 163 -11.53 13.80 8.77
CA ARG A 163 -11.26 13.67 7.33
C ARG A 163 -10.61 12.35 6.93
N GLY A 164 -10.50 11.41 7.88
CA GLY A 164 -9.93 10.08 7.66
C GLY A 164 -10.75 9.17 6.74
N THR A 165 -11.94 9.60 6.33
CA THR A 165 -12.81 8.90 5.37
C THR A 165 -13.70 9.92 4.67
N SER A 166 -14.10 9.63 3.43
CA SER A 166 -15.09 10.43 2.70
C SER A 166 -16.45 10.42 3.41
N LEU A 167 -17.23 11.48 3.19
CA LEU A 167 -18.57 11.63 3.74
C LEU A 167 -19.63 11.48 2.65
N VAL A 168 -20.76 10.87 2.96
CA VAL A 168 -21.90 10.73 2.04
C VAL A 168 -23.22 11.11 2.72
N LEU A 169 -24.15 11.64 1.94
CA LEU A 169 -25.53 11.89 2.34
C LEU A 169 -26.45 11.23 1.31
N PHE A 170 -27.35 10.33 1.73
CA PHE A 170 -28.25 9.62 0.82
C PHE A 170 -29.52 10.43 0.62
N ARG A 171 -29.68 11.06 -0.54
CA ARG A 171 -30.80 11.98 -0.75
C ARG A 171 -32.09 11.25 -1.08
N ARG A 172 -32.05 10.42 -2.11
CA ARG A 172 -33.24 9.78 -2.65
C ARG A 172 -32.89 8.51 -3.41
N ILE A 173 -33.90 7.67 -3.58
CA ILE A 173 -33.83 6.46 -4.38
C ILE A 173 -34.91 6.50 -5.46
N PHE A 174 -34.54 6.10 -6.67
CA PHE A 174 -35.44 6.08 -7.81
C PHE A 174 -35.09 4.97 -8.79
N SER A 175 -35.93 4.73 -9.78
CA SER A 175 -35.67 3.75 -10.84
C SER A 175 -35.57 4.39 -12.22
N GLU A 176 -35.19 3.61 -13.22
CA GLU A 176 -35.09 4.02 -14.62
C GLU A 176 -36.41 4.42 -15.26
N GLN A 177 -37.53 4.04 -14.65
CA GLN A 177 -38.89 4.27 -15.15
C GLN A 177 -39.59 5.48 -14.51
N GLN A 178 -38.89 6.26 -13.68
CA GLN A 178 -39.44 7.46 -13.03
C GLN A 178 -38.48 8.64 -13.11
N GLN A 179 -39.00 9.86 -12.97
CA GLN A 179 -38.14 11.04 -12.94
C GLN A 179 -37.39 11.09 -11.60
N PRO A 180 -36.12 11.56 -11.57
CA PRO A 180 -35.40 11.70 -10.31
C PRO A 180 -36.11 12.59 -9.28
N SER A 181 -36.90 13.58 -9.71
CA SER A 181 -37.71 14.43 -8.82
C SER A 181 -38.85 13.69 -8.12
N GLU A 182 -39.28 12.55 -8.66
CA GLU A 182 -40.35 11.70 -8.11
C GLU A 182 -39.79 10.58 -7.22
N GLY A 183 -38.47 10.53 -7.05
CA GLY A 183 -37.79 9.57 -6.19
C GLY A 183 -38.22 9.65 -4.72
N VAL A 184 -38.13 8.51 -4.04
CA VAL A 184 -38.43 8.42 -2.60
C VAL A 184 -37.27 9.03 -1.82
N SER A 185 -37.56 9.97 -0.92
CA SER A 185 -36.52 10.59 -0.08
C SER A 185 -35.95 9.58 0.92
N LEU A 186 -34.63 9.42 0.93
CA LEU A 186 -33.92 8.58 1.90
C LEU A 186 -33.55 9.43 3.12
N ASP A 187 -32.79 10.50 2.93
CA ASP A 187 -32.57 11.54 3.94
C ASP A 187 -33.31 12.80 3.54
N GLU A 188 -33.81 13.56 4.52
CA GLU A 188 -34.32 14.90 4.24
C GLU A 188 -33.14 15.86 4.05
N VAL A 189 -33.20 16.72 3.04
CA VAL A 189 -32.20 17.77 2.81
C VAL A 189 -32.21 18.72 4.00
N GLY A 190 -31.15 18.72 4.81
CA GLY A 190 -31.07 19.44 6.09
C GLY A 190 -31.14 18.55 7.33
N MET A 191 -31.47 17.26 7.16
CA MET A 191 -31.33 16.23 8.19
C MET A 191 -30.01 15.48 8.02
N ARG A 192 -29.47 15.05 9.16
CA ARG A 192 -28.11 14.52 9.31
C ARG A 192 -28.03 13.09 8.76
N PRO A 193 -27.03 12.74 7.93
CA PRO A 193 -26.81 11.34 7.57
C PRO A 193 -26.47 10.56 8.85
N GLN A 194 -27.21 9.48 9.11
CA GLN A 194 -27.09 8.77 10.37
C GLN A 194 -25.82 7.92 10.42
N ALA A 195 -25.37 7.42 9.26
CA ALA A 195 -24.21 6.55 9.13
C ALA A 195 -22.90 7.07 9.78
N TYR A 196 -22.77 8.40 9.93
CA TYR A 196 -21.58 9.04 10.56
C TYR A 196 -21.77 9.42 12.02
N ALA A 197 -22.97 9.27 12.57
CA ALA A 197 -23.23 9.53 13.97
C ALA A 197 -22.55 8.43 14.81
N ARG A 198 -21.29 8.64 15.18
CA ARG A 198 -20.52 7.83 16.14
C ARG A 198 -21.17 7.86 17.53
N GLY A 199 -22.30 7.19 17.70
CA GLY A 199 -23.05 7.15 18.97
C GLY A 199 -23.76 8.47 19.35
N GLY A 200 -23.86 9.45 18.45
CA GLY A 200 -24.65 10.67 18.65
C GLY A 200 -23.93 11.98 18.32
N ARG A 201 -24.67 12.85 17.61
CA ARG A 201 -24.35 14.20 17.11
C ARG A 201 -23.22 14.29 16.06
N LEU A 202 -23.63 14.82 14.90
CA LEU A 202 -22.75 15.32 13.84
C LEU A 202 -21.79 16.39 14.40
N SER A 203 -20.52 16.34 14.02
CA SER A 203 -19.53 17.36 14.43
C SER A 203 -19.88 18.72 13.82
N GLU A 204 -19.39 19.82 14.40
CA GLU A 204 -19.60 21.15 13.82
C GLU A 204 -18.96 21.28 12.43
N PHE A 205 -17.83 20.61 12.22
CA PHE A 205 -17.18 20.52 10.92
C PHE A 205 -18.10 19.88 9.87
N GLU A 206 -18.64 18.70 10.16
CA GLU A 206 -19.54 17.97 9.26
C GLU A 206 -20.81 18.77 8.94
N LYS A 207 -21.38 19.49 9.93
CA LYS A 207 -22.52 20.40 9.68
C LYS A 207 -22.16 21.50 8.70
N ASN A 208 -20.98 22.10 8.85
CA ASN A 208 -20.53 23.16 7.97
C ASN A 208 -20.34 22.65 6.54
N VAL A 209 -19.73 21.46 6.40
CA VAL A 209 -19.51 20.78 5.13
C VAL A 209 -20.83 20.61 4.36
N TRP A 210 -21.90 20.17 5.01
CA TRP A 210 -23.19 19.96 4.34
C TRP A 210 -23.95 21.24 4.06
N ASN A 211 -23.90 22.24 4.96
CA ASN A 211 -24.55 23.53 4.75
C ASN A 211 -23.99 24.28 3.54
N GLU A 212 -22.67 24.17 3.32
CA GLU A 212 -21.96 24.88 2.26
C GLU A 212 -21.56 23.93 1.12
N PHE A 213 -22.23 22.77 1.00
CA PHE A 213 -21.85 21.70 0.05
C PHE A 213 -21.61 22.21 -1.38
N TRP A 214 -22.55 22.99 -1.93
CA TRP A 214 -22.44 23.52 -3.29
C TRP A 214 -21.39 24.64 -3.42
N GLU A 215 -21.09 25.35 -2.34
CA GLU A 215 -19.98 26.30 -2.31
C GLU A 215 -18.65 25.55 -2.42
N PHE A 216 -18.46 24.45 -1.67
CA PHE A 216 -17.27 23.61 -1.83
C PHE A 216 -17.18 22.97 -3.21
N ALA A 217 -18.31 22.59 -3.82
CA ALA A 217 -18.34 22.04 -5.17
C ALA A 217 -17.95 23.05 -6.26
N SER A 218 -18.17 24.35 -6.02
CA SER A 218 -17.96 25.41 -7.03
C SER A 218 -16.76 26.31 -6.75
N GLN A 219 -16.22 26.31 -5.53
CA GLN A 219 -15.10 27.16 -5.10
C GLN A 219 -13.87 26.33 -4.69
N PRO A 220 -12.95 26.02 -5.63
CA PRO A 220 -11.79 25.17 -5.36
C PRO A 220 -10.89 25.65 -4.22
N LYS A 221 -10.72 26.97 -4.07
CA LYS A 221 -9.89 27.54 -2.98
C LYS A 221 -10.49 27.26 -1.61
N LYS A 222 -11.79 27.50 -1.46
CA LYS A 222 -12.54 27.26 -0.23
C LYS A 222 -12.58 25.77 0.12
N ALA A 223 -12.73 24.91 -0.88
CA ALA A 223 -12.64 23.46 -0.69
C ALA A 223 -11.25 23.02 -0.21
N ALA A 224 -10.19 23.51 -0.86
CA ALA A 224 -8.81 23.19 -0.49
C ALA A 224 -8.45 23.64 0.94
N GLU A 225 -8.93 24.81 1.39
CA GLU A 225 -8.75 25.27 2.77
C GLU A 225 -9.35 24.32 3.82
N MET A 226 -10.40 23.59 3.43
CA MET A 226 -11.06 22.58 4.27
C MET A 226 -10.49 21.16 4.07
N GLY A 227 -9.51 20.98 3.18
CA GLY A 227 -8.97 19.67 2.81
C GLY A 227 -9.91 18.83 1.95
N ILE A 228 -10.87 19.47 1.26
CA ILE A 228 -11.83 18.84 0.37
C ILE A 228 -11.26 18.88 -1.04
N ARG A 229 -10.98 17.70 -1.62
CA ARG A 229 -10.53 17.58 -3.00
C ARG A 229 -11.70 17.59 -4.00
N ALA A 230 -12.88 17.11 -3.58
CA ALA A 230 -14.06 17.08 -4.42
C ALA A 230 -15.36 17.04 -3.59
N ALA A 231 -16.37 17.74 -4.09
CA ALA A 231 -17.75 17.69 -3.61
C ALA A 231 -18.66 17.47 -4.81
N ASN A 232 -19.37 16.34 -4.85
CA ASN A 232 -20.17 15.95 -6.02
C ASN A 232 -21.53 15.36 -5.64
N GLY A 233 -22.53 15.65 -6.46
CA GLY A 233 -23.73 14.82 -6.52
C GLY A 233 -23.46 13.60 -7.41
N GLU A 234 -23.76 12.41 -6.90
CA GLU A 234 -23.57 11.15 -7.59
C GLU A 234 -24.86 10.32 -7.53
N ALA A 235 -25.09 9.46 -8.54
CA ALA A 235 -26.15 8.47 -8.51
C ALA A 235 -25.58 7.13 -8.93
N ILE A 236 -25.44 6.22 -7.97
CA ILE A 236 -25.01 4.84 -8.26
C ILE A 236 -26.23 3.98 -8.58
N SER A 237 -26.06 3.01 -9.48
CA SER A 237 -27.16 2.17 -9.94
C SER A 237 -26.86 0.69 -9.83
N ILE A 238 -27.90 -0.11 -9.63
CA ILE A 238 -27.83 -1.57 -9.69
C ILE A 238 -29.14 -2.17 -10.19
N GLN A 239 -29.03 -3.23 -10.98
CA GLN A 239 -30.19 -4.07 -11.30
C GLN A 239 -30.46 -5.03 -10.15
N VAL A 240 -31.61 -4.87 -9.49
CA VAL A 240 -31.98 -5.67 -8.33
C VAL A 240 -32.46 -7.08 -8.72
N ARG A 241 -32.26 -8.03 -7.82
CA ARG A 241 -32.70 -9.42 -8.00
C ARG A 241 -33.51 -9.84 -6.77
N GLU A 242 -34.60 -10.54 -7.02
CA GLU A 242 -35.48 -11.02 -5.95
C GLU A 242 -34.70 -11.91 -4.97
N GLY A 243 -34.91 -11.71 -3.67
CA GLY A 243 -34.23 -12.48 -2.64
C GLY A 243 -32.75 -12.14 -2.48
N MET A 244 -32.24 -11.07 -3.09
CA MET A 244 -30.90 -10.53 -2.82
C MET A 244 -30.96 -9.31 -1.90
N SER A 245 -29.84 -9.03 -1.25
CA SER A 245 -29.60 -7.74 -0.58
C SER A 245 -28.28 -7.15 -1.03
N TYR A 246 -28.16 -5.84 -0.92
CA TYR A 246 -26.98 -5.10 -1.36
C TYR A 246 -26.52 -4.17 -0.26
N GLU A 247 -25.25 -4.27 0.13
CA GLU A 247 -24.62 -3.29 1.00
C GLU A 247 -24.13 -2.11 0.17
N LEU A 248 -24.44 -0.90 0.61
CA LEU A 248 -23.84 0.33 0.10
C LEU A 248 -22.56 0.57 0.87
N ARG A 249 -21.44 0.44 0.17
CA ARG A 249 -20.09 0.58 0.74
C ARG A 249 -19.42 1.83 0.21
N LEU A 250 -18.92 2.66 1.13
CA LEU A 250 -18.11 3.83 0.81
C LEU A 250 -16.65 3.53 1.09
N ARG A 251 -15.83 3.59 0.05
CA ARG A 251 -14.38 3.59 0.18
C ARG A 251 -13.94 4.88 0.87
N SER A 252 -12.93 4.81 1.73
CA SER A 252 -12.39 5.98 2.43
C SER A 252 -11.98 7.10 1.47
N SER A 253 -11.47 6.74 0.27
CA SER A 253 -11.15 7.69 -0.80
C SER A 253 -12.34 8.21 -1.63
N GLY A 254 -13.56 7.72 -1.38
CA GLY A 254 -14.80 8.33 -1.87
C GLY A 254 -15.57 7.55 -2.93
N GLY A 255 -15.16 6.33 -3.25
CA GLY A 255 -15.93 5.47 -4.16
C GLY A 255 -17.11 4.82 -3.45
N LEU A 256 -18.34 5.12 -3.85
CA LEU A 256 -19.55 4.45 -3.36
C LEU A 256 -19.93 3.30 -4.31
N SER A 257 -20.27 2.13 -3.77
CA SER A 257 -20.66 0.98 -4.58
C SER A 257 -21.71 0.11 -3.89
N PHE A 258 -22.46 -0.63 -4.70
CA PHE A 258 -23.26 -1.76 -4.24
C PHE A 258 -22.41 -3.02 -4.19
N THR A 259 -22.47 -3.74 -3.06
CA THR A 259 -21.90 -5.08 -2.91
C THR A 259 -23.03 -6.06 -2.62
N PRO A 260 -23.30 -7.04 -3.50
CA PRO A 260 -24.32 -8.05 -3.24
C PRO A 260 -23.92 -8.90 -2.03
N ILE A 261 -24.89 -9.19 -1.19
CA ILE A 261 -24.80 -10.14 -0.09
C ILE A 261 -25.90 -11.19 -0.29
N GLU A 262 -25.53 -12.45 -0.09
CA GLU A 262 -26.49 -13.55 -0.11
C GLU A 262 -27.40 -13.41 1.12
N ASN A 263 -28.71 -13.46 0.91
CA ASN A 263 -29.66 -13.28 2.01
C ASN A 263 -29.62 -14.47 2.97
N ASP A 264 -29.41 -14.17 4.25
CA ASP A 264 -30.08 -14.90 5.34
C ASP A 264 -31.41 -14.14 5.55
N PRO A 265 -32.59 -14.77 5.41
CA PRO A 265 -33.87 -14.09 5.42
C PRO A 265 -33.99 -13.15 6.64
N PRO A 266 -34.55 -11.93 6.46
CA PRO A 266 -34.71 -11.00 7.57
C PRO A 266 -35.51 -11.68 8.69
N ASN A 267 -34.86 -11.90 9.82
CA ASN A 267 -35.44 -12.50 11.01
C ASN A 267 -36.30 -11.44 11.73
N HIS A 268 -37.28 -10.88 11.02
CA HIS A 268 -38.34 -10.10 11.62
C HIS A 268 -39.49 -11.06 11.89
N PRO A 269 -39.91 -11.26 13.16
CA PRO A 269 -41.15 -11.95 13.43
C PRO A 269 -42.23 -11.19 12.69
N ALA A 270 -42.88 -11.84 11.72
CA ALA A 270 -44.01 -11.29 11.01
C ALA A 270 -44.94 -10.67 12.05
N ALA A 271 -45.14 -9.36 11.97
CA ALA A 271 -46.16 -8.70 12.75
C ALA A 271 -47.46 -9.43 12.42
N LYS A 272 -47.94 -10.24 13.36
CA LYS A 272 -49.23 -10.91 13.23
C LYS A 272 -50.24 -9.81 12.97
N ALA A 273 -50.84 -9.82 11.80
CA ALA A 273 -52.01 -9.02 11.51
C ALA A 273 -53.06 -9.39 12.56
N SER A 274 -53.24 -8.52 13.55
CA SER A 274 -54.39 -8.54 14.45
C SER A 274 -55.59 -8.10 13.63
N PHE A 275 -56.22 -9.05 12.95
CA PHE A 275 -57.62 -8.93 12.59
C PHE A 275 -58.42 -9.41 13.79
N ASP A 276 -58.74 -8.48 14.69
CA ASP A 276 -59.80 -8.66 15.67
C ASP A 276 -60.96 -7.71 15.27
N ASN A 277 -62.07 -8.35 14.88
CA ASN A 277 -63.48 -7.91 14.74
C ASN A 277 -63.80 -6.52 14.16
#